data_AF-A0A958Z5E9-F1
#
_entry.id   AF-A0A958Z5E9-F1
#
_cell.length_a   1.000
_cell.length_b   1.000
_cell.length_c   1.000
_cell.angle_alpha   90.00
_cell.angle_beta   90.00
_cell.angle_gamma   90.00
#
_symmetry.space_group_name_H-M   'P 1'
#
loop_
_entity.id
_entity.type
_entity.pdbx_description
1 polymer ?
#
loop_
_entity_poly.entity_id
_entity_poly.type
_entity_poly.pdbx_seq_one_letter_code
_entity_poly.pdbx_strand_id
1 'polypeptide(L)'
;KIVNRDGLEFNGIVAAASVQDYKDDVIKKHEDTLEFREIIFKEYLKTVGFNAEAVLLTYPDDQELEAIIEKVMRSRAEYEFTTTYRDTHYVWNVDDEALVQKIQKIYSEMPSLYIADGHHRSASSYLLAKDLKEENPHHTGKEAYNFFMSYLIPESDLKIYEFNRLVKDLNGLEKQEFLIKLDEYFRIENRGMEYYKPSKLHHFSMYLDGEFYSLYLRKAKYEIKNALDALDTQILYVTILKPLLGIEDLRNDQRIEYSHGKKDLAYVKTVVDSGAFAVGFGLLPVTTQEMKMIADEGLKMPPKSTYIEPKLRSGVTIYEF
;
A
#
# COMPACT_ATOMS: atom_id res chain seq x y z
N LYS A 1 -14.29 1.31 -13.31
CA LYS A 1 -13.31 0.34 -13.85
C LYS A 1 -12.09 1.08 -14.35
N ILE A 2 -10.90 0.58 -14.03
CA ILE A 2 -9.62 1.05 -14.55
C ILE A 2 -8.95 -0.14 -15.23
N VAL A 3 -8.49 0.01 -16.47
CA VAL A 3 -7.66 -0.97 -17.17
C VAL A 3 -6.28 -0.35 -17.33
N ASN A 4 -5.28 -0.87 -16.62
CA ASN A 4 -3.94 -0.31 -16.70
C ASN A 4 -3.24 -0.72 -18.01
N ARG A 5 -2.08 -0.11 -18.26
CA ARG A 5 -1.24 -0.43 -19.45
C ARG A 5 -0.88 -1.90 -19.64
N ASP A 6 -0.91 -2.70 -18.57
CA ASP A 6 -0.54 -4.12 -18.57
C ASP A 6 -1.76 -5.02 -18.79
N GLY A 7 -2.95 -4.44 -18.99
CA GLY A 7 -4.21 -5.15 -19.18
C GLY A 7 -4.86 -5.64 -17.88
N LEU A 8 -4.35 -5.22 -16.72
CA LEU A 8 -4.99 -5.53 -15.44
C LEU A 8 -6.22 -4.63 -15.25
N GLU A 9 -7.31 -5.25 -14.83
CA GLU A 9 -8.56 -4.57 -14.55
C GLU A 9 -8.74 -4.36 -13.04
N PHE A 10 -9.27 -3.19 -12.69
CA PHE A 10 -9.58 -2.81 -11.32
C PHE A 10 -11.01 -2.26 -11.29
N ASN A 11 -11.93 -3.01 -10.69
CA ASN A 11 -13.34 -2.67 -10.62
C ASN A 11 -13.72 -2.28 -9.20
N GLY A 12 -14.38 -1.13 -9.06
CA GLY A 12 -14.68 -0.58 -7.75
C GLY A 12 -15.67 0.55 -7.83
N ILE A 13 -16.13 0.98 -6.65
CA ILE A 13 -17.17 1.97 -6.48
C ILE A 13 -16.55 3.23 -5.89
N VAL A 14 -16.80 4.39 -6.50
CA VAL A 14 -16.49 5.68 -5.87
C VAL A 14 -17.64 6.05 -4.94
N ALA A 15 -17.35 6.27 -3.65
CA ALA A 15 -18.36 6.65 -2.66
C ALA A 15 -17.77 7.48 -1.52
N ALA A 16 -18.64 8.09 -0.72
CA ALA A 16 -18.29 8.81 0.49
C ALA A 16 -18.13 7.82 1.67
N ALA A 17 -16.94 7.77 2.27
CA ALA A 17 -16.64 6.95 3.44
C ALA A 17 -16.64 7.79 4.71
N SER A 18 -17.15 7.25 5.81
CA SER A 18 -17.35 7.94 7.09
C SER A 18 -16.03 8.22 7.82
N VAL A 19 -15.81 9.47 8.23
CA VAL A 19 -14.69 9.81 9.14
C VAL A 19 -14.87 9.21 10.53
N GLN A 20 -16.12 8.92 10.91
CA GLN A 20 -16.44 8.27 12.18
C GLN A 20 -16.04 6.79 12.14
N ASP A 21 -16.27 6.11 11.02
CA ASP A 21 -15.85 4.70 10.82
C ASP A 21 -14.32 4.58 10.80
N TYR A 22 -13.62 5.59 10.27
CA TYR A 22 -12.17 5.73 10.37
C TYR A 22 -11.69 5.92 11.81
N LYS A 23 -12.41 6.70 12.61
CA LYS A 23 -12.10 6.93 14.03
C LYS A 23 -12.34 5.69 14.87
N ASP A 24 -13.44 4.98 14.60
CA ASP A 24 -13.91 3.82 15.38
C ASP A 24 -13.25 2.49 14.94
N ASP A 25 -12.23 2.56 14.10
CA ASP A 25 -11.50 1.41 13.56
C ASP A 25 -12.39 0.39 12.83
N VAL A 26 -13.50 0.85 12.24
CA VAL A 26 -14.25 0.10 11.22
C VAL A 26 -13.52 0.19 9.88
N ILE A 27 -12.96 1.36 9.55
CA ILE A 27 -11.98 1.52 8.48
C ILE A 27 -10.58 1.38 9.10
N LYS A 28 -9.98 0.20 8.91
CA LYS A 28 -8.72 -0.24 9.49
C LYS A 28 -7.52 0.43 8.82
N LYS A 29 -6.51 0.73 9.65
CA LYS A 29 -5.25 1.41 9.28
C LYS A 29 -4.09 0.44 9.52
N HIS A 30 -3.15 0.36 8.58
CA HIS A 30 -1.95 -0.48 8.75
C HIS A 30 -0.63 0.29 8.51
N GLU A 31 -0.70 1.60 8.26
CA GLU A 31 0.47 2.48 8.18
C GLU A 31 0.37 3.65 9.15
N ASP A 32 1.53 4.20 9.51
CA ASP A 32 1.65 5.47 10.23
C ASP A 32 1.68 6.63 9.26
N THR A 33 0.88 7.62 9.60
CA THR A 33 0.90 8.95 9.04
C THR A 33 1.96 9.82 9.73
N LEU A 34 2.18 11.00 9.17
CA LEU A 34 3.13 11.99 9.67
C LEU A 34 2.30 13.23 9.98
N GLU A 35 2.29 13.65 11.24
CA GLU A 35 1.46 14.75 11.75
C GLU A 35 1.55 16.00 10.87
N PHE A 36 2.76 16.42 10.49
CA PHE A 36 2.95 17.60 9.63
C PHE A 36 2.24 17.46 8.27
N ARG A 37 2.17 16.25 7.69
CA ARG A 37 1.47 16.01 6.42
C ARG A 37 -0.04 16.01 6.61
N GLU A 38 -0.52 15.49 7.74
CA GLU A 38 -1.94 15.54 8.06
C GLU A 38 -2.42 16.97 8.18
N ILE A 39 -1.67 17.83 8.88
CA ILE A 39 -1.97 19.27 8.99
C ILE A 39 -1.96 19.94 7.62
N ILE A 40 -0.92 19.72 6.80
CA ILE A 40 -0.85 20.31 5.45
C ILE A 40 -2.06 19.90 4.60
N PHE A 41 -2.43 18.61 4.60
CA PHE A 41 -3.58 18.14 3.82
C PHE A 41 -4.91 18.64 4.39
N LYS A 42 -5.03 18.77 5.71
CA LYS A 42 -6.20 19.36 6.37
C LYS A 42 -6.40 20.81 5.94
N GLU A 43 -5.35 21.64 5.99
CA GLU A 43 -5.41 23.04 5.56
C GLU A 43 -5.68 23.17 4.05
N TYR A 44 -5.09 22.29 3.24
CA TYR A 44 -5.40 22.18 1.81
C TYR A 44 -6.89 21.91 1.59
N LEU A 45 -7.44 20.87 2.24
CA LEU A 45 -8.85 20.49 2.13
C LEU A 45 -9.77 21.63 2.61
N LYS A 46 -9.45 22.29 3.73
CA LYS A 46 -10.21 23.46 4.24
C LYS A 46 -10.20 24.63 3.27
N THR A 47 -9.09 24.83 2.56
CA THR A 47 -8.93 25.93 1.60
C THR A 47 -9.70 25.66 0.30
N VAL A 48 -9.64 24.44 -0.23
CA VAL A 48 -10.24 24.10 -1.53
C VAL A 48 -11.71 23.70 -1.43
N GLY A 49 -12.15 23.13 -0.29
CA GLY A 49 -13.54 22.73 -0.06
C GLY A 49 -13.97 21.44 -0.77
N PHE A 50 -13.02 20.62 -1.25
CA PHE A 50 -13.33 19.35 -1.90
C PHE A 50 -12.21 18.32 -1.81
N ASN A 51 -12.58 17.05 -1.90
CA ASN A 51 -11.66 15.94 -2.13
C ASN A 51 -11.52 15.72 -3.64
N ALA A 52 -10.30 15.92 -4.17
CA ALA A 52 -9.98 15.67 -5.58
C ALA A 52 -9.42 14.26 -5.83
N GLU A 53 -9.06 13.55 -4.78
CA GLU A 53 -8.49 12.21 -4.88
C GLU A 53 -9.16 11.28 -3.89
N ALA A 54 -9.59 10.13 -4.40
CA ALA A 54 -10.20 9.10 -3.56
C ALA A 54 -9.13 8.38 -2.73
N VAL A 55 -9.49 8.04 -1.49
CA VAL A 55 -8.78 7.05 -0.68
C VAL A 55 -9.10 5.67 -1.24
N LEU A 56 -8.08 4.84 -1.48
CA LEU A 56 -8.29 3.46 -1.91
C LEU A 56 -8.62 2.60 -0.69
N LEU A 57 -9.85 2.09 -0.64
CA LEU A 57 -10.31 1.16 0.39
C LEU A 57 -10.52 -0.21 -0.23
N THR A 58 -10.10 -1.27 0.47
CA THR A 58 -10.34 -2.65 0.03
C THR A 58 -11.30 -3.37 0.97
N TYR A 59 -12.07 -4.30 0.41
CA TYR A 59 -13.06 -5.10 1.13
C TYR A 59 -13.04 -6.58 0.70
N PRO A 60 -13.49 -7.52 1.54
CA PRO A 60 -13.56 -8.94 1.19
C PRO A 60 -14.45 -9.17 -0.03
N ASP A 61 -14.09 -10.11 -0.89
CA ASP A 61 -14.92 -10.44 -2.06
C ASP A 61 -16.37 -10.77 -1.66
N ASP A 62 -17.32 -10.10 -2.32
CA ASP A 62 -18.76 -10.27 -2.09
C ASP A 62 -19.47 -10.51 -3.42
N GLN A 63 -20.10 -11.68 -3.55
CA GLN A 63 -20.71 -12.13 -4.81
C GLN A 63 -21.90 -11.26 -5.24
N GLU A 64 -22.65 -10.69 -4.28
CA GLU A 64 -23.80 -9.87 -4.59
C GLU A 64 -23.35 -8.50 -5.12
N LEU A 65 -22.33 -7.92 -4.50
CA LEU A 65 -21.73 -6.66 -4.94
C LEU A 65 -20.99 -6.81 -6.27
N GLU A 66 -20.27 -7.91 -6.47
CA GLU A 66 -19.66 -8.27 -7.76
C GLU A 66 -20.72 -8.32 -8.86
N ALA A 67 -21.83 -9.05 -8.65
CA ALA A 67 -22.91 -9.14 -9.62
C ALA A 67 -23.57 -7.78 -9.92
N ILE A 68 -23.65 -6.89 -8.92
CA ILE A 68 -24.12 -5.51 -9.11
C ILE A 68 -23.16 -4.73 -10.01
N ILE A 69 -21.86 -4.74 -9.71
CA ILE A 69 -20.83 -4.04 -10.48
C ILE A 69 -20.82 -4.55 -11.93
N GLU A 70 -20.83 -5.87 -12.13
CA GLU A 70 -20.89 -6.49 -13.46
C GLU A 70 -22.15 -6.05 -14.23
N LYS A 71 -23.32 -6.05 -13.57
CA LYS A 71 -24.57 -5.65 -14.20
C LYS A 71 -24.52 -4.19 -14.66
N VAL A 72 -24.01 -3.28 -13.84
CA VAL A 72 -23.84 -1.86 -14.20
C VAL A 72 -22.88 -1.73 -15.39
N MET A 73 -21.76 -2.45 -15.36
CA MET A 73 -20.72 -2.41 -16.40
C MET A 73 -21.15 -2.97 -17.77
N ARG A 74 -22.28 -3.70 -17.85
CA ARG A 74 -22.87 -4.12 -19.14
C ARG A 74 -23.49 -2.97 -19.92
N SER A 75 -23.83 -1.87 -19.25
CA SER A 75 -24.30 -0.65 -19.90
C SER A 75 -23.13 0.20 -20.43
N ARG A 76 -23.42 1.17 -21.29
CA ARG A 76 -22.39 2.11 -21.77
C ARG A 76 -21.89 2.98 -20.60
N ALA A 77 -20.57 3.10 -20.46
CA ALA A 77 -19.97 4.04 -19.51
C ALA A 77 -20.35 5.49 -19.87
N GLU A 78 -20.60 6.31 -18.86
CA GLU A 78 -20.85 7.74 -19.06
C GLU A 78 -19.57 8.44 -19.52
N TYR A 79 -18.44 8.09 -18.87
CA TYR A 79 -17.12 8.57 -19.24
C TYR A 79 -16.20 7.40 -19.60
N GLU A 80 -15.46 7.59 -20.68
CA GLU A 80 -14.42 6.68 -21.16
C GLU A 80 -13.24 7.51 -21.65
N PHE A 81 -12.08 7.37 -21.01
CA PHE A 81 -10.89 8.12 -21.40
C PHE A 81 -9.61 7.36 -21.05
N THR A 82 -8.53 7.67 -21.78
CA THR A 82 -7.21 7.08 -21.56
C THR A 82 -6.23 8.16 -21.10
N THR A 83 -5.39 7.83 -20.13
CA THR A 83 -4.35 8.73 -19.62
C THR A 83 -3.09 8.66 -20.47
N THR A 84 -2.18 9.62 -20.27
CA THR A 84 -0.83 9.59 -20.90
C THR A 84 -0.01 8.36 -20.52
N TYR A 85 -0.39 7.66 -19.46
CA TYR A 85 0.23 6.43 -18.99
C TYR A 85 -0.42 5.17 -19.57
N ARG A 86 -1.37 5.32 -20.50
CA ARG A 86 -2.14 4.26 -21.17
C ARG A 86 -3.07 3.47 -20.24
N ASP A 87 -3.43 4.05 -19.11
CA ASP A 87 -4.49 3.53 -18.26
C ASP A 87 -5.83 4.05 -18.81
N THR A 88 -6.77 3.16 -19.06
CA THR A 88 -8.11 3.49 -19.56
C THR A 88 -9.11 3.44 -18.41
N HIS A 89 -9.83 4.54 -18.21
CA HIS A 89 -10.82 4.70 -17.17
C HIS A 89 -12.21 4.65 -17.78
N TYR A 90 -13.08 3.89 -17.14
CA TYR A 90 -14.50 3.81 -17.46
C TYR A 90 -15.29 4.12 -16.18
N VAL A 91 -16.22 5.07 -16.29
CA VAL A 91 -17.02 5.58 -15.18
C VAL A 91 -18.50 5.48 -15.54
N TRP A 92 -19.27 4.88 -14.64
CA TRP A 92 -20.72 4.78 -14.72
C TRP A 92 -21.33 5.53 -13.54
N ASN A 93 -22.46 6.18 -13.79
CA ASN A 93 -23.26 6.74 -12.71
C ASN A 93 -24.14 5.64 -12.12
N VAL A 94 -24.26 5.61 -10.79
CA VAL A 94 -25.17 4.72 -10.06
C VAL A 94 -26.09 5.61 -9.24
N ASP A 95 -27.25 5.94 -9.82
CA ASP A 95 -28.23 6.90 -9.27
C ASP A 95 -29.61 6.26 -8.98
N ASP A 96 -29.80 4.98 -9.31
CA ASP A 96 -30.98 4.22 -8.91
C ASP A 96 -31.01 4.02 -7.38
N GLU A 97 -32.00 4.62 -6.73
CA GLU A 97 -32.08 4.66 -5.26
C GLU A 97 -32.14 3.26 -4.64
N ALA A 98 -32.86 2.32 -5.26
CA ALA A 98 -32.96 0.96 -4.76
C ALA A 98 -31.60 0.23 -4.85
N LEU A 99 -30.86 0.43 -5.94
CA LEU A 99 -29.52 -0.11 -6.11
C LEU A 99 -28.52 0.51 -5.12
N VAL A 100 -28.57 1.83 -4.92
CA VAL A 100 -27.73 2.54 -3.94
C VAL A 100 -27.99 2.03 -2.52
N GLN A 101 -29.25 1.93 -2.10
CA GLN A 101 -29.62 1.39 -0.79
C GLN A 101 -29.14 -0.06 -0.60
N LYS A 102 -29.21 -0.86 -1.67
CA LYS A 102 -28.70 -2.24 -1.65
C LYS A 102 -27.18 -2.30 -1.47
N ILE A 103 -26.43 -1.48 -2.20
CA ILE A 103 -24.96 -1.37 -2.06
C ILE A 103 -24.60 -0.91 -0.64
N GLN A 104 -25.29 0.11 -0.12
CA GLN A 104 -25.09 0.59 1.25
C GLN A 104 -25.34 -0.49 2.29
N LYS A 105 -26.40 -1.30 2.11
CA LYS A 105 -26.72 -2.42 3.00
C LYS A 105 -25.59 -3.45 3.02
N ILE A 106 -25.08 -3.86 1.85
CA ILE A 106 -23.97 -4.81 1.76
C ILE A 106 -22.75 -4.30 2.53
N TYR A 107 -22.34 -3.05 2.31
CA TYR A 107 -21.22 -2.45 3.05
C TYR A 107 -21.49 -2.34 4.56
N SER A 108 -22.74 -2.10 4.98
CA SER A 108 -23.08 -2.02 6.41
C SER A 108 -23.00 -3.37 7.14
N GLU A 109 -23.06 -4.48 6.41
CA GLU A 109 -22.93 -5.84 6.94
C GLU A 109 -21.46 -6.29 7.01
N MET A 110 -20.55 -5.57 6.36
CA MET A 110 -19.11 -5.83 6.43
C MET A 110 -18.53 -5.34 7.77
N PRO A 111 -17.84 -6.20 8.55
CA PRO A 111 -17.31 -5.80 9.85
C PRO A 111 -16.25 -4.70 9.77
N SER A 112 -15.48 -4.68 8.69
CA SER A 112 -14.35 -3.76 8.51
C SER A 112 -13.99 -3.58 7.05
N LEU A 113 -13.49 -2.39 6.72
CA LEU A 113 -12.80 -2.07 5.47
C LEU A 113 -11.34 -1.75 5.77
N TYR A 114 -10.46 -1.85 4.78
CA TYR A 114 -9.02 -1.61 4.99
C TYR A 114 -8.52 -0.51 4.06
N ILE A 115 -7.79 0.46 4.59
CA ILE A 115 -7.14 1.49 3.77
C ILE A 115 -5.99 0.83 3.03
N ALA A 116 -6.10 0.70 1.71
CA ALA A 116 -5.02 0.18 0.88
C ALA A 116 -4.06 1.30 0.42
N ASP A 117 -4.56 2.50 0.16
CA ASP A 117 -3.72 3.68 -0.12
C ASP A 117 -4.48 4.96 0.29
N GLY A 118 -3.78 5.93 0.88
CA GLY A 118 -4.36 7.21 1.29
C GLY A 118 -4.51 7.43 2.79
N HIS A 119 -3.72 6.75 3.63
CA HIS A 119 -3.71 6.94 5.09
C HIS A 119 -3.68 8.42 5.54
N HIS A 120 -2.81 9.25 4.95
CA HIS A 120 -2.75 10.68 5.26
C HIS A 120 -4.02 11.45 4.84
N ARG A 121 -4.69 11.03 3.76
CA ARG A 121 -5.92 11.65 3.25
C ARG A 121 -7.11 11.34 4.18
N SER A 122 -7.23 10.11 4.65
CA SER A 122 -8.23 9.74 5.66
C SER A 122 -7.99 10.47 6.98
N ALA A 123 -6.74 10.51 7.46
CA ALA A 123 -6.39 11.19 8.70
C ALA A 123 -6.67 12.69 8.64
N SER A 124 -6.26 13.37 7.56
CA SER A 124 -6.53 14.81 7.39
C SER A 124 -8.02 15.13 7.23
N SER A 125 -8.79 14.27 6.56
CA SER A 125 -10.25 14.43 6.48
C SER A 125 -10.91 14.30 7.85
N TYR A 126 -10.47 13.34 8.68
CA TYR A 126 -10.93 13.20 10.05
C TYR A 126 -10.60 14.43 10.92
N LEU A 127 -9.38 14.95 10.82
CA LEU A 127 -8.99 16.17 11.54
C LEU A 127 -9.82 17.37 11.10
N LEU A 128 -10.06 17.53 9.79
CA LEU A 128 -10.88 18.62 9.27
C LEU A 128 -12.33 18.51 9.75
N ALA A 129 -12.90 17.31 9.73
CA ALA A 129 -14.25 17.06 10.22
C ALA A 129 -14.40 17.44 11.70
N LYS A 130 -13.38 17.18 12.52
CA LYS A 130 -13.34 17.56 13.92
C LYS A 130 -13.35 19.09 14.07
N ASP A 131 -12.49 19.80 13.36
CA ASP A 131 -12.41 21.27 13.41
C ASP A 131 -13.75 21.90 12.96
N LEU A 132 -14.30 21.47 11.82
CA LEU A 132 -15.55 21.99 11.28
C LEU A 132 -16.77 21.66 12.14
N LYS A 133 -16.76 20.52 12.83
CA LYS A 133 -17.77 20.17 13.83
C LYS A 133 -17.76 21.13 15.02
N GLU A 134 -16.59 21.51 15.51
CA GLU A 134 -16.46 22.49 16.60
C GLU A 134 -16.90 23.90 16.16
N GLU A 135 -16.70 24.23 14.88
CA GLU A 135 -17.09 25.51 14.26
C GLU A 135 -18.60 25.58 13.88
N ASN A 136 -19.34 24.46 13.91
CA ASN A 136 -20.74 24.37 13.45
C ASN A 136 -21.74 24.13 14.61
N PRO A 137 -22.43 25.18 15.11
CA PRO A 137 -23.44 25.05 16.16
C PRO A 137 -24.67 24.21 15.78
N HIS A 138 -24.88 23.97 14.49
CA HIS A 138 -26.02 23.22 13.94
C HIS A 138 -25.62 21.84 13.43
N HIS A 139 -24.49 21.28 13.90
CA HIS A 139 -24.02 19.97 13.49
C HIS A 139 -25.06 18.85 13.73
N THR A 140 -25.31 18.09 12.68
CA THR A 140 -26.27 16.99 12.58
C THR A 140 -25.62 15.63 12.37
N GLY A 141 -24.32 15.60 12.01
CA GLY A 141 -23.60 14.38 11.64
C GLY A 141 -23.79 13.97 10.17
N LYS A 142 -24.58 14.71 9.41
CA LYS A 142 -24.83 14.47 7.97
C LYS A 142 -24.11 15.45 7.07
N GLU A 143 -23.36 16.40 7.63
CA GLU A 143 -22.56 17.34 6.84
C GLU A 143 -21.55 16.58 6.00
N ALA A 144 -21.27 17.11 4.81
CA ALA A 144 -20.38 16.45 3.86
C ALA A 144 -18.96 16.29 4.41
N TYR A 145 -18.51 17.18 5.32
CA TYR A 145 -17.21 17.06 6.00
C TYR A 145 -17.11 15.86 6.94
N ASN A 146 -18.21 15.18 7.27
CA ASN A 146 -18.18 13.93 8.02
C ASN A 146 -17.81 12.72 7.15
N PHE A 147 -17.52 12.94 5.86
CA PHE A 147 -17.14 11.91 4.92
C PHE A 147 -15.94 12.34 4.07
N PHE A 148 -15.25 11.36 3.49
CA PHE A 148 -14.20 11.57 2.51
C PHE A 148 -14.42 10.69 1.28
N MET A 149 -13.95 11.15 0.13
CA MET A 149 -14.07 10.39 -1.11
C MET A 149 -13.19 9.14 -1.07
N SER A 150 -13.76 8.01 -1.46
CA SER A 150 -13.10 6.72 -1.49
C SER A 150 -13.39 5.98 -2.78
N TYR A 151 -12.47 5.10 -3.17
CA TYR A 151 -12.65 4.10 -4.22
C TYR A 151 -12.56 2.74 -3.54
N LEU A 152 -13.70 2.08 -3.42
CA LEU A 152 -13.83 0.78 -2.77
C LEU A 152 -13.62 -0.31 -3.82
N ILE A 153 -12.62 -1.18 -3.61
CA ILE A 153 -12.24 -2.26 -4.52
C ILE A 153 -12.27 -3.62 -3.78
N PRO A 154 -12.70 -4.73 -4.41
CA PRO A 154 -12.60 -6.04 -3.77
C PRO A 154 -11.13 -6.47 -3.67
N GLU A 155 -10.82 -7.27 -2.66
CA GLU A 155 -9.47 -7.79 -2.39
C GLU A 155 -8.86 -8.53 -3.61
N SER A 156 -9.67 -9.23 -4.41
CA SER A 156 -9.21 -9.94 -5.61
C SER A 156 -8.70 -9.04 -6.74
N ASP A 157 -9.26 -7.83 -6.86
CA ASP A 157 -8.87 -6.84 -7.87
C ASP A 157 -7.67 -6.01 -7.43
N LEU A 158 -7.38 -5.93 -6.12
CA LEU A 158 -6.20 -5.23 -5.62
C LEU A 158 -4.91 -5.93 -6.07
N LYS A 159 -3.89 -5.15 -6.44
CA LYS A 159 -2.55 -5.68 -6.75
C LYS A 159 -1.53 -5.04 -5.82
N ILE A 160 -0.83 -5.88 -5.06
CA ILE A 160 0.22 -5.47 -4.14
C ILE A 160 1.56 -5.94 -4.67
N TYR A 161 2.50 -5.01 -4.77
CA TYR A 161 3.88 -5.26 -5.16
C TYR A 161 4.83 -4.92 -4.01
N GLU A 162 5.97 -5.59 -4.00
CA GLU A 162 7.09 -5.34 -3.11
C GLU A 162 7.79 -4.02 -3.43
N PHE A 163 8.57 -3.53 -2.48
CA PHE A 163 9.65 -2.57 -2.74
C PHE A 163 10.99 -3.25 -2.49
N ASN A 164 11.81 -3.39 -3.52
CA ASN A 164 13.19 -3.82 -3.37
C ASN A 164 13.98 -2.74 -2.63
N ARG A 165 14.93 -3.15 -1.78
CA ARG A 165 15.83 -2.24 -1.03
C ARG A 165 17.16 -2.13 -1.76
N LEU A 166 17.68 -0.93 -1.89
CA LEU A 166 19.00 -0.65 -2.45
C LEU A 166 19.81 0.11 -1.41
N VAL A 167 21.00 -0.37 -1.06
CA VAL A 167 21.85 0.26 -0.02
C VAL A 167 23.21 0.63 -0.59
N LYS A 168 23.63 1.89 -0.33
CA LYS A 168 24.82 2.51 -0.95
C LYS A 168 26.14 1.87 -0.53
N ASP A 169 26.20 1.27 0.65
CA ASP A 169 27.40 0.65 1.22
C ASP A 169 27.05 -0.54 2.13
N LEU A 170 28.08 -1.26 2.58
CA LEU A 170 27.97 -2.35 3.55
C LEU A 170 28.32 -1.89 4.97
N ASN A 171 28.23 -0.60 5.26
CA ASN A 171 28.53 -0.01 6.56
C ASN A 171 29.94 -0.34 7.08
N GLY A 172 30.92 -0.28 6.17
CA GLY A 172 32.34 -0.56 6.46
C GLY A 172 32.72 -2.04 6.46
N LEU A 173 31.80 -2.96 6.21
CA LEU A 173 32.09 -4.39 6.12
C LEU A 173 32.62 -4.77 4.73
N GLU A 174 33.57 -5.70 4.70
CA GLU A 174 33.93 -6.38 3.46
C GLU A 174 32.86 -7.44 3.08
N LYS A 175 32.78 -7.81 1.79
CA LYS A 175 31.82 -8.80 1.27
C LYS A 175 31.80 -10.08 2.11
N GLN A 176 32.97 -10.62 2.44
CA GLN A 176 33.11 -11.87 3.17
C GLN A 176 32.62 -11.73 4.62
N GLU A 177 32.96 -10.62 5.29
CA GLU A 177 32.47 -10.33 6.64
C GLU A 177 30.94 -10.17 6.67
N PHE A 178 30.39 -9.49 5.66
CA PHE A 178 28.95 -9.31 5.51
C PHE A 178 28.24 -10.67 5.33
N LEU A 179 28.73 -11.53 4.44
CA LEU A 179 28.20 -12.88 4.24
C LEU A 179 28.30 -13.76 5.49
N ILE A 180 29.41 -13.67 6.25
CA ILE A 180 29.57 -14.40 7.52
C ILE A 180 28.52 -13.96 8.54
N LYS A 181 28.28 -12.65 8.68
CA LYS A 181 27.25 -12.14 9.60
C LYS A 181 25.83 -12.52 9.15
N LEU A 182 25.57 -12.54 7.85
CA LEU A 182 24.29 -12.99 7.31
C LEU A 182 24.00 -14.48 7.63
N ASP A 183 25.03 -15.34 7.66
CA ASP A 183 24.85 -16.78 7.89
C ASP A 183 24.24 -17.11 9.27
N GLU A 184 24.37 -16.20 10.24
CA GLU A 184 23.76 -16.33 11.56
C GLU A 184 22.24 -16.52 11.48
N TYR A 185 21.58 -15.72 10.63
CA TYR A 185 20.13 -15.71 10.48
C TYR A 185 19.65 -16.43 9.22
N PHE A 186 20.48 -16.54 8.19
CA PHE A 186 20.07 -17.04 6.88
C PHE A 186 20.92 -18.23 6.45
N ARG A 187 20.30 -19.21 5.79
CA ARG A 187 21.04 -20.12 4.92
C ARG A 187 21.26 -19.39 3.60
N ILE A 188 22.52 -19.20 3.22
CA ILE A 188 22.92 -18.46 2.03
C ILE A 188 23.27 -19.46 0.92
N GLU A 189 22.76 -19.21 -0.29
CA GLU A 189 23.16 -19.92 -1.50
C GLU A 189 23.57 -18.90 -2.55
N ASN A 190 24.83 -18.95 -3.01
CA ASN A 190 25.32 -18.14 -4.11
C ASN A 190 24.85 -18.76 -5.43
N ARG A 191 24.14 -17.97 -6.23
CA ARG A 191 23.57 -18.37 -7.52
C ARG A 191 24.33 -17.78 -8.71
N GLY A 192 25.43 -17.06 -8.44
CA GLY A 192 26.25 -16.41 -9.46
C GLY A 192 25.44 -15.40 -10.25
N MET A 193 25.45 -15.52 -11.58
CA MET A 193 24.69 -14.63 -12.47
C MET A 193 23.22 -15.06 -12.64
N GLU A 194 22.80 -16.18 -12.05
CA GLU A 194 21.44 -16.68 -12.20
C GLU A 194 20.45 -15.77 -11.46
N TYR A 195 19.53 -15.16 -12.22
CA TYR A 195 18.44 -14.36 -11.68
C TYR A 195 17.63 -15.17 -10.67
N TYR A 196 17.36 -14.58 -9.51
CA TYR A 196 16.52 -15.19 -8.47
C TYR A 196 15.50 -14.20 -7.92
N LYS A 197 14.22 -14.57 -8.02
CA LYS A 197 13.10 -13.89 -7.38
C LYS A 197 12.50 -14.80 -6.31
N PRO A 198 12.31 -14.32 -5.06
CA PRO A 198 11.71 -15.14 -4.02
C PRO A 198 10.25 -15.48 -4.37
N SER A 199 9.87 -16.72 -4.08
CA SER A 199 8.51 -17.26 -4.34
C SER A 199 7.84 -17.81 -3.08
N LYS A 200 8.47 -17.66 -1.91
CA LYS A 200 8.02 -18.17 -0.62
C LYS A 200 8.33 -17.14 0.45
N LEU A 201 7.49 -17.09 1.48
CA LEU A 201 7.71 -16.22 2.64
C LEU A 201 9.08 -16.51 3.27
N HIS A 202 9.69 -15.46 3.82
CA HIS A 202 10.97 -15.49 4.54
C HIS A 202 12.16 -15.88 3.66
N HIS A 203 11.98 -15.77 2.34
CA HIS A 203 13.03 -15.94 1.35
C HIS A 203 13.31 -14.59 0.71
N PHE A 204 14.59 -14.25 0.56
CA PHE A 204 15.02 -12.97 0.00
C PHE A 204 15.98 -13.21 -1.15
N SER A 205 15.91 -12.36 -2.17
CA SER A 205 16.99 -12.23 -3.15
C SER A 205 17.94 -11.17 -2.65
N MET A 206 19.24 -11.37 -2.82
CA MET A 206 20.27 -10.37 -2.59
C MET A 206 21.17 -10.30 -3.81
N TYR A 207 21.41 -9.10 -4.33
CA TYR A 207 22.39 -8.87 -5.37
C TYR A 207 23.55 -8.08 -4.80
N LEU A 208 24.74 -8.65 -4.84
CA LEU A 208 25.94 -8.11 -4.21
C LEU A 208 27.16 -8.48 -5.05
N ASP A 209 27.95 -7.46 -5.41
CA ASP A 209 29.26 -7.65 -6.06
C ASP A 209 29.18 -8.59 -7.29
N GLY A 210 28.26 -8.26 -8.21
CA GLY A 210 28.05 -8.99 -9.46
C GLY A 210 27.20 -10.26 -9.36
N GLU A 211 26.89 -10.76 -8.16
CA GLU A 211 26.25 -12.07 -7.98
C GLU A 211 24.89 -11.98 -7.27
N PHE A 212 23.98 -12.87 -7.67
CA PHE A 212 22.73 -13.16 -6.98
C PHE A 212 22.96 -14.20 -5.89
N TYR A 213 22.31 -13.96 -4.75
CA TYR A 213 22.26 -14.84 -3.60
C TYR A 213 20.79 -15.06 -3.24
N SER A 214 20.44 -16.30 -2.89
CA SER A 214 19.20 -16.58 -2.19
C SER A 214 19.46 -16.71 -0.70
N LEU A 215 18.69 -15.95 0.08
CA LEU A 215 18.74 -15.96 1.54
C LEU A 215 17.47 -16.64 2.07
N TYR A 216 17.65 -17.71 2.84
CA TYR A 216 16.56 -18.47 3.44
C TYR A 216 16.58 -18.28 4.95
N LEU A 217 15.57 -17.63 5.54
CA LEU A 217 15.54 -17.37 6.98
C LEU A 217 15.57 -18.70 7.76
N ARG A 218 16.50 -18.80 8.72
CA ARG A 218 16.59 -19.93 9.66
C ARG A 218 15.51 -19.76 10.72
N LYS A 219 14.43 -20.53 10.63
CA LYS A 219 13.29 -20.47 11.57
C LYS A 219 13.70 -20.56 13.06
N ALA A 220 14.77 -21.29 13.38
CA ALA A 220 15.27 -21.41 14.76
C ALA A 220 16.00 -20.16 15.29
N LYS A 221 16.26 -19.16 14.44
CA LYS A 221 17.02 -17.95 14.75
C LYS A 221 16.18 -16.68 14.79
N TYR A 222 14.91 -16.78 14.41
CA TYR A 222 13.99 -15.66 14.38
C TYR A 222 12.62 -16.09 14.92
N GLU A 223 12.17 -15.42 15.97
CA GLU A 223 10.90 -15.69 16.63
C GLU A 223 9.82 -14.77 16.05
N ILE A 224 8.72 -15.35 15.58
CA ILE A 224 7.56 -14.60 15.07
C ILE A 224 6.49 -14.58 16.17
N LYS A 225 6.22 -13.40 16.74
CA LYS A 225 5.27 -13.26 17.86
C LYS A 225 3.92 -12.68 17.43
N ASN A 226 3.91 -11.93 16.34
CA ASN A 226 2.73 -11.21 15.85
C ASN A 226 2.81 -11.05 14.32
N ALA A 227 1.80 -10.41 13.72
CA ALA A 227 1.76 -10.20 12.27
C ALA A 227 2.94 -9.36 11.75
N LEU A 228 3.43 -8.38 12.53
CA LEU A 228 4.55 -7.52 12.14
C LEU A 228 5.87 -8.29 12.04
N ASP A 229 6.16 -9.14 13.03
CA ASP A 229 7.35 -10.00 13.02
C ASP A 229 7.33 -10.99 11.84
N ALA A 230 6.13 -11.38 11.36
CA ALA A 230 6.00 -12.28 10.23
C ALA A 230 6.35 -11.64 8.87
N LEU A 231 6.30 -10.30 8.77
CA LEU A 231 6.52 -9.58 7.51
C LEU A 231 7.98 -9.63 7.06
N ASP A 232 8.21 -10.01 5.81
CA ASP A 232 9.54 -10.01 5.19
C ASP A 232 10.25 -8.65 5.28
N THR A 233 9.49 -7.54 5.17
CA THR A 233 10.05 -6.19 5.29
C THR A 233 10.58 -5.89 6.69
N GLN A 234 9.91 -6.44 7.72
CA GLN A 234 10.34 -6.27 9.11
C GLN A 234 11.52 -7.19 9.41
N ILE A 235 11.46 -8.46 8.98
CA ILE A 235 12.55 -9.43 9.12
C ILE A 235 13.83 -8.86 8.50
N LEU A 236 13.77 -8.37 7.27
CA LEU A 236 14.92 -7.75 6.59
C LEU A 236 15.48 -6.56 7.38
N TYR A 237 14.61 -5.72 7.92
CA TYR A 237 15.01 -4.55 8.71
C TYR A 237 15.74 -4.95 10.00
N VAL A 238 15.16 -5.84 10.80
CA VAL A 238 15.69 -6.19 12.13
C VAL A 238 16.88 -7.15 12.08
N THR A 239 17.04 -7.93 11.00
CA THR A 239 18.13 -8.90 10.87
C THR A 239 19.29 -8.40 10.02
N ILE A 240 19.05 -7.49 9.06
CA ILE A 240 20.08 -7.02 8.11
C ILE A 240 20.24 -5.50 8.16
N LEU A 241 19.20 -4.74 7.80
CA LEU A 241 19.35 -3.31 7.52
C LEU A 241 19.83 -2.54 8.76
N LYS A 242 19.20 -2.78 9.91
CA LYS A 242 19.57 -2.11 11.16
C LYS A 242 20.89 -2.65 11.76
N PRO A 243 21.03 -3.95 12.09
CA PRO A 243 22.21 -4.42 12.83
C PRO A 243 23.48 -4.53 11.97
N LEU A 244 23.36 -4.80 10.67
CA LEU A 244 24.53 -5.00 9.81
C LEU A 244 24.85 -3.75 9.00
N LEU A 245 23.84 -3.15 8.36
CA LEU A 245 24.03 -1.98 7.50
C LEU A 245 23.87 -0.63 8.24
N GLY A 246 23.51 -0.65 9.53
CA GLY A 246 23.39 0.55 10.34
C GLY A 246 22.28 1.50 9.89
N ILE A 247 21.29 1.02 9.15
CA ILE A 247 20.13 1.81 8.70
C ILE A 247 19.12 1.83 9.84
N GLU A 248 19.16 2.85 10.70
CA GLU A 248 18.26 2.98 11.85
C GLU A 248 16.92 3.64 11.49
N ASP A 249 16.92 4.57 10.54
CA ASP A 249 15.72 5.28 10.10
C ASP A 249 15.46 5.07 8.61
N LEU A 250 14.57 4.12 8.32
CA LEU A 250 14.16 3.78 6.96
C LEU A 250 13.50 4.93 6.18
N ARG A 251 13.02 5.99 6.86
CA ARG A 251 12.35 7.12 6.21
C ARG A 251 13.33 8.19 5.78
N ASN A 252 14.42 8.39 6.52
CA ASN A 252 15.30 9.56 6.37
C ASN A 252 16.76 9.20 6.05
N ASP A 253 17.18 7.95 6.18
CA ASP A 253 18.55 7.54 5.84
C ASP A 253 18.78 7.63 4.33
N GLN A 254 19.73 8.46 3.91
CA GLN A 254 20.04 8.72 2.50
C GLN A 254 20.82 7.58 1.82
N ARG A 255 21.26 6.58 2.59
CA ARG A 255 21.97 5.40 2.08
C ARG A 255 21.04 4.33 1.55
N ILE A 256 19.74 4.38 1.87
CA ILE A 256 18.75 3.42 1.40
C ILE A 256 17.79 4.05 0.38
N GLU A 257 17.56 3.34 -0.72
CA GLU A 257 16.56 3.70 -1.72
C GLU A 257 15.64 2.51 -2.01
N TYR A 258 14.47 2.81 -2.56
CA TYR A 258 13.40 1.85 -2.79
C TYR A 258 13.04 1.80 -4.27
N SER A 259 13.03 0.61 -4.85
CA SER A 259 12.51 0.39 -6.21
C SER A 259 11.29 -0.51 -6.14
N HIS A 260 10.16 -0.07 -6.72
CA HIS A 260 8.94 -0.87 -6.72
C HIS A 260 9.14 -2.14 -7.58
N GLY A 261 8.60 -3.28 -7.17
CA GLY A 261 8.84 -4.60 -7.76
C GLY A 261 8.44 -4.74 -9.24
N LYS A 262 7.61 -3.80 -9.75
CA LYS A 262 7.33 -3.67 -11.18
C LYS A 262 8.56 -3.27 -12.01
N LYS A 263 9.54 -2.59 -11.40
CA LYS A 263 10.92 -2.49 -11.90
C LYS A 263 11.65 -3.72 -11.39
N ASP A 264 11.59 -4.77 -12.19
CA ASP A 264 12.15 -6.10 -11.95
C ASP A 264 13.58 -6.07 -11.35
N LEU A 265 14.05 -7.15 -10.72
CA LEU A 265 15.41 -7.29 -10.16
C LEU A 265 16.53 -7.04 -11.19
N ALA A 266 16.22 -7.05 -12.49
CA ALA A 266 17.11 -6.52 -13.51
C ALA A 266 17.52 -5.06 -13.27
N TYR A 267 16.60 -4.21 -12.78
CA TYR A 267 16.91 -2.84 -12.36
C TYR A 267 17.86 -2.83 -11.16
N VAL A 268 17.58 -3.66 -10.15
CA VAL A 268 18.43 -3.80 -8.96
C VAL A 268 19.86 -4.17 -9.35
N LYS A 269 20.01 -5.18 -10.22
CA LYS A 269 21.30 -5.57 -10.81
C LYS A 269 22.00 -4.38 -11.46
N THR A 270 21.29 -3.67 -12.34
CA THR A 270 21.87 -2.58 -13.14
C THR A 270 22.42 -1.46 -12.25
N VAL A 271 21.69 -1.06 -11.21
CA VAL A 271 22.12 0.06 -10.34
C VAL A 271 23.21 -0.33 -9.33
N VAL A 272 23.29 -1.61 -8.97
CA VAL A 272 24.40 -2.13 -8.16
C VAL A 272 25.67 -2.24 -9.02
N ASP A 273 25.58 -2.81 -10.22
CA ASP A 273 26.72 -2.93 -11.14
C ASP A 273 27.26 -1.58 -11.60
N SER A 274 26.43 -0.53 -11.64
CA SER A 274 26.89 0.82 -11.94
C SER A 274 27.68 1.48 -10.79
N GLY A 275 27.75 0.82 -9.62
CA GLY A 275 28.40 1.35 -8.41
C GLY A 275 27.59 2.42 -7.68
N ALA A 276 26.31 2.63 -8.05
CA ALA A 276 25.45 3.57 -7.32
C ALA A 276 24.99 3.00 -5.97
N PHE A 277 24.91 1.67 -5.89
CA PHE A 277 24.61 0.92 -4.67
C PHE A 277 25.57 -0.25 -4.50
N ALA A 278 25.88 -0.62 -3.27
CA ALA A 278 26.72 -1.77 -2.97
C ALA A 278 25.92 -3.08 -2.96
N VAL A 279 24.66 -3.03 -2.52
CA VAL A 279 23.80 -4.21 -2.38
C VAL A 279 22.34 -3.89 -2.66
N GLY A 280 21.63 -4.86 -3.23
CA GLY A 280 20.18 -4.81 -3.41
C GLY A 280 19.49 -6.03 -2.83
N PHE A 281 18.29 -5.85 -2.28
CA PHE A 281 17.45 -6.93 -1.73
C PHE A 281 16.09 -6.97 -2.42
N GLY A 282 15.72 -8.16 -2.89
CA GLY A 282 14.38 -8.48 -3.41
C GLY A 282 13.55 -9.24 -2.38
N LEU A 283 12.28 -8.87 -2.26
CA LEU A 283 11.34 -9.43 -1.29
C LEU A 283 10.15 -10.07 -2.01
N LEU A 284 9.43 -10.95 -1.31
CA LEU A 284 8.12 -11.40 -1.77
C LEU A 284 7.09 -10.26 -1.58
N PRO A 285 6.17 -10.02 -2.53
CA PRO A 285 5.06 -9.10 -2.32
C PRO A 285 4.23 -9.51 -1.11
N VAL A 286 3.90 -8.53 -0.28
CA VAL A 286 2.94 -8.68 0.81
C VAL A 286 1.56 -8.99 0.24
N THR A 287 0.85 -9.93 0.86
CA THR A 287 -0.53 -10.28 0.50
C THR A 287 -1.56 -9.37 1.17
N THR A 288 -2.77 -9.30 0.60
CA THR A 288 -3.91 -8.62 1.24
C THR A 288 -4.18 -9.16 2.64
N GLN A 289 -4.05 -10.48 2.82
CA GLN A 289 -4.26 -11.14 4.10
C GLN A 289 -3.21 -10.74 5.16
N GLU A 290 -1.92 -10.62 4.79
CA GLU A 290 -0.89 -10.11 5.70
C GLU A 290 -1.14 -8.65 6.10
N MET A 291 -1.53 -7.80 5.13
CA MET A 291 -1.90 -6.41 5.39
C MET A 291 -3.09 -6.30 6.37
N LYS A 292 -4.11 -7.14 6.20
CA LYS A 292 -5.28 -7.18 7.09
C LYS A 292 -4.91 -7.61 8.51
N MET A 293 -4.11 -8.68 8.65
CA MET A 293 -3.65 -9.14 9.96
C MET A 293 -2.90 -8.04 10.74
N ILE A 294 -2.05 -7.26 10.06
CA ILE A 294 -1.38 -6.10 10.68
C ILE A 294 -2.40 -5.08 11.18
N ALA A 295 -3.39 -4.74 10.35
CA ALA A 295 -4.40 -3.75 10.70
C ALA A 295 -5.30 -4.24 11.84
N ASP A 296 -5.67 -5.52 11.84
CA ASP A 296 -6.53 -6.15 12.84
C ASP A 296 -5.84 -6.25 14.21
N GLU A 297 -4.53 -6.46 14.24
CA GLU A 297 -3.71 -6.42 15.45
C GLU A 297 -3.38 -4.98 15.91
N GLY A 298 -3.83 -3.95 15.18
CA GLY A 298 -3.53 -2.55 15.47
C GLY A 298 -2.05 -2.18 15.27
N LEU A 299 -1.31 -2.99 14.49
CA LEU A 299 0.10 -2.83 14.20
C LEU A 299 0.33 -1.95 12.97
N LYS A 300 1.59 -1.59 12.74
CA LYS A 300 2.02 -0.69 11.67
C LYS A 300 3.12 -1.33 10.84
N MET A 301 2.93 -1.33 9.52
CA MET A 301 3.94 -1.79 8.60
C MET A 301 5.14 -0.84 8.57
N PRO A 302 6.37 -1.36 8.35
CA PRO A 302 7.50 -0.53 8.01
C PRO A 302 7.21 0.37 6.80
N PRO A 303 7.88 1.52 6.67
CA PRO A 303 7.70 2.39 5.52
C PRO A 303 8.08 1.63 4.23
N LYS A 304 7.35 1.92 3.15
CA LYS A 304 7.56 1.29 1.83
C LYS A 304 7.51 -0.24 1.90
N SER A 305 6.54 -0.78 2.65
CA SER A 305 6.27 -2.22 2.63
C SER A 305 5.45 -2.65 1.42
N THR A 306 4.53 -1.82 0.94
CA THR A 306 3.61 -2.18 -0.14
C THR A 306 3.54 -1.08 -1.22
N TYR A 307 3.59 -1.50 -2.48
CA TYR A 307 3.21 -0.67 -3.62
C TYR A 307 1.90 -1.20 -4.19
N ILE A 308 0.81 -0.47 -3.95
CA ILE A 308 -0.54 -0.93 -4.27
C ILE A 308 -1.06 -0.28 -5.55
N GLU A 309 -1.62 -1.10 -6.45
CA GLU A 309 -2.40 -0.71 -7.62
C GLU A 309 -3.89 -1.05 -7.41
N PRO A 310 -4.82 -0.23 -7.93
CA PRO A 310 -4.58 0.86 -8.89
C PRO A 310 -4.06 2.14 -8.23
N LYS A 311 -3.26 2.92 -8.98
CA LYS A 311 -2.97 4.30 -8.61
C LYS A 311 -4.08 5.22 -9.13
N LEU A 312 -4.77 5.86 -8.20
CA LEU A 312 -5.92 6.70 -8.51
C LEU A 312 -5.46 8.07 -9.02
N ARG A 313 -6.18 8.59 -10.02
CA ARG A 313 -5.94 9.91 -10.60
C ARG A 313 -6.75 10.97 -9.87
N SER A 314 -6.13 12.13 -9.64
CA SER A 314 -6.80 13.31 -9.14
C SER A 314 -7.76 13.89 -10.18
N GLY A 315 -8.91 14.38 -9.74
CA GLY A 315 -9.87 15.11 -10.58
C GLY A 315 -10.70 14.24 -11.52
N VAL A 316 -10.64 12.90 -11.43
CA VAL A 316 -11.58 12.02 -12.15
C VAL A 316 -12.99 12.20 -11.59
N THR A 317 -13.09 12.29 -10.27
CA THR A 317 -14.30 12.63 -9.52
C THR A 317 -13.92 13.67 -8.47
N ILE A 318 -14.88 14.52 -8.11
CA ILE A 318 -14.74 15.53 -7.05
C ILE A 318 -15.85 15.29 -6.04
N TYR A 319 -15.50 15.32 -4.75
CA TYR A 319 -16.47 15.32 -3.65
C TYR A 319 -16.33 16.64 -2.89
N GLU A 320 -17.23 17.56 -3.15
CA GLU A 320 -17.34 18.84 -2.45
C GLU A 320 -17.93 18.64 -1.05
N PHE A 321 -17.47 19.41 -0.06
CA PHE A 321 -17.99 19.31 1.29
C PHE A 321 -18.12 20.63 2.04
#